data_AF-A0A1B8PYJ8-F1
#
_entry.id   AF-A0A1B8PYJ8-F1
#
_cell.length_a   1.000
_cell.length_b   1.000
_cell.length_c   1.000
_cell.angle_alpha   90.00
_cell.angle_beta   90.00
_cell.angle_gamma   90.00
#
_symmetry.space_group_name_H-M   'P 1'
#
loop_
_entity.id
_entity.type
_entity.pdbx_description
1 polymer ?
#
loop_
_entity_poly.entity_id
_entity_poly.type
_entity_poly.pdbx_seq_one_letter_code
_entity_poly.pdbx_strand_id
1 'polypeptide(L)'
;MTQRAFVGRGERGFTLLELMAVLIIIAILASIAVPSYRRMVIRNAEAEVQSAMGTIQIDLDRWRASTLTYRGFVPVNNVDRNARLTYSYGDNPTNGTVIFVPLGSTQNNFRYRIELRDGDNPTVGLNPANNNNIMSLGRAWVMYATPNPNNSSISDASAFVLRSTGFKCKSSFGAKQNIVGLDTTTCDVPGQEGW
;
A
#
# COMPACT_ATOMS: atom_id res chain seq x y z
N MET A 1 10.85 -72.93 37.19
CA MET A 1 11.71 -71.73 37.16
C MET A 1 11.56 -71.07 35.81
N THR A 2 11.03 -69.84 35.74
CA THR A 2 11.42 -68.76 34.80
C THR A 2 10.36 -67.67 34.83
N GLN A 3 10.55 -66.67 35.71
CA GLN A 3 9.78 -65.43 35.67
C GLN A 3 10.59 -64.44 34.81
N ARG A 4 10.08 -64.11 33.63
CA ARG A 4 10.69 -63.17 32.69
C ARG A 4 10.40 -61.74 33.19
N ALA A 5 11.45 -60.98 33.50
CA ALA A 5 11.35 -59.56 33.82
C ALA A 5 11.09 -58.75 32.55
N PHE A 6 10.00 -57.97 32.56
CA PHE A 6 9.70 -56.99 31.52
C PHE A 6 10.47 -55.69 31.85
N VAL A 7 11.58 -55.45 31.15
CA VAL A 7 12.32 -54.18 31.25
C VAL A 7 11.56 -53.12 30.47
N GLY A 8 10.71 -52.37 31.16
CA GLY A 8 10.15 -51.12 30.61
C GLY A 8 11.28 -50.09 30.50
N ARG A 9 11.66 -49.71 29.28
CA ARG A 9 12.48 -48.53 29.03
C ARG A 9 11.69 -47.31 29.52
N GLY A 10 12.13 -46.70 30.62
CA GLY A 10 11.54 -45.46 31.11
C GLY A 10 11.68 -44.37 30.04
N GLU A 11 10.55 -43.81 29.60
CA GLU A 11 10.58 -42.64 28.74
C GLU A 11 11.19 -41.47 29.52
N ARG A 12 12.27 -40.91 28.99
CA ARG A 12 12.95 -39.75 29.57
C ARG A 12 12.08 -38.53 29.29
N GLY A 13 11.40 -38.02 30.31
CA GLY A 13 10.66 -36.76 30.22
C GLY A 13 11.59 -35.55 30.09
N PHE A 14 11.13 -34.51 29.37
CA PHE A 14 11.81 -33.21 29.29
C PHE A 14 11.95 -32.58 30.68
N THR A 15 13.12 -31.99 30.95
CA THR A 15 13.33 -31.26 32.21
C THR A 15 12.81 -29.82 32.10
N LEU A 16 12.36 -29.24 33.21
CA LEU A 16 11.95 -27.83 33.26
C LEU A 16 13.10 -26.90 32.88
N LEU A 17 14.34 -27.27 33.24
CA LEU A 17 15.55 -26.55 32.88
C LEU A 17 15.77 -26.48 31.36
N GLU A 18 15.54 -27.60 30.66
CA GLU A 18 15.69 -27.69 29.21
C GLU A 18 14.67 -26.79 28.50
N LEU A 19 13.43 -26.76 28.98
CA LEU A 19 12.42 -25.84 28.48
C LEU A 19 12.84 -24.36 28.70
N MET A 20 13.39 -24.02 29.88
CA MET A 20 13.83 -22.65 30.16
C MET A 20 14.96 -22.20 29.24
N ALA A 21 15.96 -23.07 28.99
CA ALA A 21 17.05 -22.76 28.07
C ALA A 21 16.53 -22.53 26.64
N VAL A 22 15.61 -23.37 26.16
CA VAL A 22 14.99 -23.24 24.84
C VAL A 22 14.19 -21.93 24.73
N LEU A 23 13.39 -21.57 25.75
CA LEU A 23 12.62 -20.33 25.75
C LEU A 23 13.51 -19.08 25.73
N ILE A 24 14.64 -19.10 26.44
CA ILE A 24 15.61 -18.01 26.42
C ILE A 24 16.19 -17.82 25.01
N ILE A 25 16.58 -18.91 24.35
CA ILE A 25 17.11 -18.86 22.98
C ILE A 25 16.05 -18.29 22.03
N ILE A 26 14.80 -18.77 22.12
CA ILE A 26 13.70 -18.29 21.29
C ILE A 26 13.43 -16.79 21.52
N ALA A 27 13.47 -16.33 22.78
CA ALA A 27 13.26 -14.92 23.11
C ALA A 27 14.33 -14.00 22.49
N ILE A 28 15.60 -14.42 22.52
CA ILE A 28 16.71 -13.69 21.90
C ILE A 28 16.50 -13.61 20.38
N LEU A 29 16.19 -14.74 19.74
CA LEU A 29 15.97 -14.79 18.28
C LEU A 29 14.76 -13.93 17.87
N ALA A 30 13.67 -14.00 18.63
CA ALA A 30 12.46 -13.24 18.36
C ALA A 30 12.70 -11.71 18.41
N SER A 31 13.55 -11.24 19.33
CA SER A 31 13.86 -9.81 19.48
C SER A 31 14.47 -9.16 18.22
N ILE A 32 15.21 -9.95 17.42
CA ILE A 32 15.86 -9.49 16.18
C ILE A 32 14.96 -9.76 14.98
N ALA A 33 14.32 -10.94 14.92
CA ALA A 33 13.54 -11.38 13.78
C ALA A 33 12.29 -10.53 13.52
N VAL A 34 11.54 -10.20 14.58
CA VAL A 34 10.25 -9.47 14.48
C VAL A 34 10.41 -8.07 13.83
N PRO A 35 11.28 -7.16 14.31
CA PRO A 35 11.42 -5.84 13.69
C PRO A 35 11.98 -5.91 12.27
N SER A 36 12.87 -6.87 11.98
CA SER A 36 13.44 -7.08 10.64
C SER A 36 12.35 -7.47 9.63
N TYR A 37 11.49 -8.43 10.00
CA TYR A 37 10.38 -8.86 9.16
C TYR A 37 9.40 -7.72 8.86
N ARG A 38 9.06 -6.90 9.85
CA ARG A 38 8.17 -5.73 9.65
C ARG A 38 8.73 -4.76 8.61
N ARG A 39 10.03 -4.45 8.66
CA ARG A 39 10.66 -3.58 7.65
C ARG A 39 10.60 -4.18 6.24
N MET A 40 10.74 -5.50 6.11
CA MET A 40 10.58 -6.17 4.82
C MET A 40 9.15 -6.05 4.27
N VAL A 41 8.14 -6.27 5.12
CA VAL A 41 6.73 -6.14 4.72
C VAL A 41 6.40 -4.72 4.26
N ILE A 42 6.90 -3.70 4.96
CA ILE A 42 6.75 -2.29 4.57
C ILE A 42 7.38 -2.05 3.19
N ARG A 43 8.65 -2.41 3.00
CA ARG A 43 9.33 -2.20 1.70
C ARG A 43 8.63 -2.91 0.54
N ASN A 44 8.11 -4.11 0.78
CA ASN A 44 7.35 -4.83 -0.24
C ASN A 44 6.05 -4.11 -0.59
N ALA A 45 5.31 -3.60 0.39
CA ALA A 45 4.09 -2.83 0.16
C ALA A 45 4.37 -1.49 -0.53
N GLU A 46 5.48 -0.81 -0.18
CA GLU A 46 5.94 0.41 -0.83
C GLU A 46 6.31 0.16 -2.31
N ALA A 47 7.08 -0.89 -2.59
CA ALA A 47 7.42 -1.27 -3.97
C ALA A 47 6.17 -1.63 -4.79
N GLU A 48 5.21 -2.31 -4.17
CA GLU A 48 3.93 -2.68 -4.79
C GLU A 48 3.11 -1.45 -5.20
N VAL A 49 2.98 -0.45 -4.31
CA VAL A 49 2.25 0.79 -4.64
C VAL A 49 2.99 1.64 -5.67
N GLN A 50 4.32 1.72 -5.61
CA GLN A 50 5.12 2.43 -6.61
C GLN A 50 4.94 1.83 -8.01
N SER A 51 4.93 0.50 -8.10
CA SER A 51 4.66 -0.22 -9.35
C SER A 51 3.23 0.04 -9.85
N ALA A 52 2.24 0.01 -8.95
CA ALA A 52 0.86 0.31 -9.28
C ALA A 52 0.70 1.76 -9.79
N MET A 53 1.30 2.74 -9.12
CA MET A 53 1.32 4.15 -9.55
C MET A 53 1.97 4.31 -10.92
N GLY A 54 3.08 3.61 -11.19
CA GLY A 54 3.70 3.62 -12.52
C GLY A 54 2.79 3.04 -13.60
N THR A 55 2.06 1.97 -13.29
CA THR A 55 1.08 1.37 -14.21
C THR A 55 -0.08 2.34 -14.50
N ILE A 56 -0.63 2.97 -13.45
CA ILE A 56 -1.71 3.96 -13.59
C ILE A 56 -1.24 5.17 -14.40
N GLN A 57 -0.01 5.64 -14.23
CA GLN A 57 0.57 6.70 -15.06
C GLN A 57 0.55 6.32 -16.55
N ILE A 58 1.00 5.11 -16.89
CA ILE A 58 1.00 4.63 -18.27
C ILE A 58 -0.43 4.57 -18.83
N ASP A 59 -1.39 4.10 -18.04
CA ASP A 59 -2.79 4.02 -18.46
C ASP A 59 -3.45 5.40 -18.61
N LEU A 60 -3.08 6.37 -17.77
CA LEU A 60 -3.46 7.77 -17.91
C LEU A 60 -2.92 8.37 -19.21
N ASP A 61 -1.65 8.12 -19.54
CA ASP A 61 -1.04 8.61 -20.78
C ASP A 61 -1.73 8.00 -22.01
N ARG A 62 -2.06 6.70 -21.97
CA ARG A 62 -2.87 6.03 -23.01
C ARG A 62 -4.26 6.64 -23.15
N TRP A 63 -4.93 6.93 -22.03
CA TRP A 63 -6.25 7.56 -22.04
C TRP A 63 -6.21 8.98 -22.61
N ARG A 64 -5.19 9.77 -22.28
CA ARG A 64 -5.00 11.09 -22.86
C ARG A 64 -4.74 11.00 -24.36
N ALA A 65 -4.00 10.00 -24.83
CA ALA A 65 -3.75 9.82 -26.25
C ALA A 65 -5.04 9.57 -27.04
N SER A 66 -6.07 8.94 -26.44
CA SER A 66 -7.35 8.67 -27.11
C SER A 66 -8.40 9.77 -26.93
N THR A 67 -8.44 10.44 -25.78
CA THR A 67 -9.51 11.40 -25.43
C THR A 67 -9.05 12.86 -25.36
N LEU A 68 -7.73 13.11 -25.48
CA LEU A 68 -7.08 14.42 -25.34
C LEU A 68 -7.22 15.08 -23.95
N THR A 69 -7.78 14.38 -22.98
CA THR A 69 -7.94 14.83 -21.58
C THR A 69 -7.70 13.66 -20.63
N TYR A 70 -7.31 13.93 -19.39
CA TYR A 70 -7.29 12.91 -18.33
C TYR A 70 -8.66 12.74 -17.65
N ARG A 71 -9.60 13.65 -17.94
CA ARG A 71 -10.94 13.60 -17.36
C ARG A 71 -11.67 12.33 -17.80
N GLY A 72 -12.41 11.74 -16.87
CA GLY A 72 -13.22 10.55 -17.14
C GLY A 72 -12.42 9.25 -17.26
N PHE A 73 -11.11 9.29 -17.01
CA PHE A 73 -10.30 8.08 -16.84
C PHE A 73 -10.96 7.15 -15.82
N VAL A 74 -10.83 5.84 -16.01
CA VAL A 74 -11.24 4.81 -15.05
C VAL A 74 -10.16 3.74 -15.01
N PRO A 75 -9.56 3.46 -13.85
CA PRO A 75 -8.49 2.49 -13.71
C PRO A 75 -9.04 1.05 -13.68
N VAL A 76 -8.15 0.09 -13.91
CA VAL A 76 -8.43 -1.32 -13.62
C VAL A 76 -8.49 -1.48 -12.11
N ASN A 77 -9.59 -2.03 -11.60
CA ASN A 77 -9.74 -2.33 -10.16
C ASN A 77 -9.45 -3.79 -9.83
N ASN A 78 -9.68 -4.71 -10.76
CA ASN A 78 -9.61 -6.14 -10.51
C ASN A 78 -9.36 -6.91 -11.81
N VAL A 79 -8.80 -8.10 -11.66
CA VAL A 79 -8.65 -9.09 -12.73
C VAL A 79 -9.30 -10.38 -12.26
N ASP A 80 -10.24 -10.92 -13.05
CA ASP A 80 -10.91 -12.17 -12.70
C ASP A 80 -10.04 -13.41 -13.03
N ARG A 81 -10.53 -14.60 -12.67
CA ARG A 81 -9.83 -15.88 -12.94
C ARG A 81 -9.64 -16.18 -14.43
N ASN A 82 -10.34 -15.48 -15.31
CA ASN A 82 -10.30 -15.64 -16.75
C ASN A 82 -9.49 -14.51 -17.42
N ALA A 83 -8.71 -13.76 -16.64
CA ALA A 83 -7.92 -12.61 -17.08
C ALA A 83 -8.75 -11.45 -17.66
N ARG A 84 -10.03 -11.34 -17.32
CA ARG A 84 -10.86 -10.19 -17.69
C ARG A 84 -10.60 -9.05 -16.72
N LEU A 85 -10.38 -7.86 -17.30
CA LEU A 85 -10.16 -6.63 -16.56
C LEU A 85 -11.52 -6.00 -16.19
N THR A 86 -11.66 -5.61 -14.93
CA THR A 86 -12.77 -4.79 -14.47
C THR A 86 -12.27 -3.37 -14.29
N TYR A 87 -13.02 -2.40 -14.82
CA TYR A 87 -12.70 -0.98 -14.76
C TYR A 87 -13.66 -0.29 -13.80
N SER A 88 -13.13 0.21 -12.69
CA SER A 88 -13.89 0.98 -11.71
C SER A 88 -12.92 1.67 -10.76
N TYR A 89 -13.43 2.66 -10.03
CA TYR A 89 -12.75 3.11 -8.81
C TYR A 89 -13.01 2.12 -7.67
N GLY A 90 -12.07 2.04 -6.73
CA GLY A 90 -12.25 1.31 -5.48
C GLY A 90 -13.23 2.04 -4.56
N ASP A 91 -13.18 3.36 -4.58
CA ASP A 91 -14.17 4.26 -4.00
C ASP A 91 -14.21 5.56 -4.84
N ASN A 92 -15.37 6.20 -4.96
CA ASN A 92 -15.53 7.45 -5.70
C ASN A 92 -16.37 8.46 -4.92
N PRO A 93 -15.85 8.98 -3.78
CA PRO A 93 -16.50 10.08 -3.08
C PRO A 93 -16.63 11.30 -3.99
N THR A 94 -17.58 12.19 -3.68
CA THR A 94 -17.94 13.38 -4.46
C THR A 94 -16.75 14.20 -4.96
N ASN A 95 -15.69 14.28 -4.17
CA ASN A 95 -14.52 15.12 -4.42
C ASN A 95 -13.28 14.33 -4.86
N GLY A 96 -13.41 13.03 -5.05
CA GLY A 96 -12.30 12.25 -5.56
C GLY A 96 -12.30 10.78 -5.88
N THR A 97 -11.38 10.42 -6.77
CA THR A 97 -11.25 9.09 -7.32
C THR A 97 -10.21 8.30 -6.55
N VAL A 98 -10.60 7.15 -5.99
CA VAL A 98 -9.74 6.31 -5.13
C VAL A 98 -9.48 4.96 -5.79
N ILE A 99 -8.24 4.51 -5.68
CA ILE A 99 -7.77 3.23 -6.21
C ILE A 99 -7.12 2.47 -5.05
N PHE A 100 -7.50 1.21 -4.85
CA PHE A 100 -6.90 0.37 -3.83
C PHE A 100 -5.83 -0.53 -4.43
N VAL A 101 -4.75 -0.73 -3.68
CA VAL A 101 -3.65 -1.63 -4.00
C VAL A 101 -3.54 -2.66 -2.87
N PRO A 102 -3.49 -3.97 -3.16
CA PRO A 102 -3.48 -4.63 -4.49
C PRO A 102 -4.82 -4.54 -5.25
N LEU A 103 -4.79 -4.88 -6.54
CA LEU A 103 -6.02 -5.06 -7.33
C LEU A 103 -6.95 -6.09 -6.66
N GLY A 104 -8.26 -5.84 -6.75
CA GLY A 104 -9.30 -6.63 -6.10
C GLY A 104 -9.48 -6.34 -4.60
N SER A 105 -8.66 -5.47 -4.02
CA SER A 105 -8.87 -5.01 -2.65
C SER A 105 -10.01 -3.98 -2.53
N THR A 106 -10.47 -3.82 -1.30
CA THR A 106 -11.60 -2.99 -0.89
C THR A 106 -11.17 -2.06 0.24
N GLN A 107 -12.06 -1.14 0.65
CA GLN A 107 -11.84 -0.20 1.76
C GLN A 107 -11.42 -0.88 3.08
N ASN A 108 -11.68 -2.18 3.28
CA ASN A 108 -11.36 -2.88 4.53
C ASN A 108 -9.99 -3.58 4.53
N ASN A 109 -9.47 -3.97 3.35
CA ASN A 109 -8.32 -4.87 3.25
C ASN A 109 -7.21 -4.38 2.31
N PHE A 110 -7.32 -3.16 1.78
CA PHE A 110 -6.26 -2.56 0.98
C PHE A 110 -4.96 -2.42 1.78
N ARG A 111 -3.83 -2.41 1.08
CA ARG A 111 -2.52 -2.06 1.65
C ARG A 111 -2.25 -0.59 1.45
N TYR A 112 -2.48 -0.11 0.23
CA TYR A 112 -2.38 1.30 -0.11
C TYR A 112 -3.66 1.80 -0.75
N ARG A 113 -3.98 3.05 -0.45
CA ARG A 113 -5.05 3.84 -1.05
C ARG A 113 -4.39 4.94 -1.87
N ILE A 114 -4.58 4.91 -3.18
CA ILE A 114 -4.14 5.96 -4.10
C ILE A 114 -5.32 6.87 -4.36
N GLU A 115 -5.18 8.13 -4.01
CA GLU A 115 -6.08 9.19 -4.41
C GLU A 115 -5.57 9.81 -5.70
N LEU A 116 -6.38 9.69 -6.75
CA LEU A 116 -6.16 10.36 -8.02
C LEU A 116 -6.99 11.65 -8.03
N ARG A 117 -6.36 12.76 -8.39
CA ARG A 117 -6.97 14.09 -8.42
C ARG A 117 -6.50 14.87 -9.65
N ASP A 118 -7.24 15.93 -9.95
CA ASP A 118 -6.83 16.93 -10.92
C ASP A 118 -5.55 17.63 -10.45
N GLY A 119 -4.59 17.80 -11.36
CA GLY A 119 -3.29 18.37 -11.04
C GLY A 119 -3.31 19.87 -10.77
N ASP A 120 -4.28 20.60 -11.36
CA ASP A 120 -4.44 22.05 -11.18
C ASP A 120 -5.33 22.36 -9.97
N ASN A 121 -6.34 21.52 -9.72
CA ASN A 121 -7.19 21.61 -8.53
C ASN A 121 -7.31 20.25 -7.80
N PRO A 122 -6.39 19.95 -6.86
CA PRO A 122 -6.37 18.66 -6.17
C PRO A 122 -7.57 18.39 -5.25
N THR A 123 -8.46 19.37 -5.05
CA THR A 123 -9.71 19.16 -4.31
C THR A 123 -10.74 18.35 -5.10
N VAL A 124 -10.47 18.10 -6.38
CA VAL A 124 -11.40 17.45 -7.33
C VAL A 124 -10.76 16.22 -7.96
N GLY A 125 -11.52 15.13 -8.05
CA GLY A 125 -11.13 13.92 -8.80
C GLY A 125 -11.13 14.13 -10.31
N LEU A 126 -10.38 13.31 -11.06
CA LEU A 126 -10.41 13.37 -12.54
C LEU A 126 -11.74 12.90 -13.13
N ASN A 127 -12.52 12.14 -12.37
CA ASN A 127 -13.86 11.70 -12.74
C ASN A 127 -14.80 11.90 -11.53
N PRO A 128 -15.15 13.16 -11.19
CA PRO A 128 -15.94 13.47 -10.01
C PRO A 128 -17.34 12.86 -10.13
N ALA A 129 -17.86 12.29 -9.04
CA ALA A 129 -19.20 11.75 -9.00
C ALA A 129 -20.23 12.87 -9.25
N ASN A 130 -20.98 12.77 -10.36
CA ASN A 130 -22.21 13.47 -10.77
C ASN A 130 -22.59 14.84 -10.15
N ASN A 131 -21.62 15.68 -9.75
CA ASN A 131 -21.84 17.04 -9.31
C ASN A 131 -21.47 18.01 -10.43
N ASN A 132 -22.48 18.58 -11.07
CA ASN A 132 -22.33 19.54 -12.17
C ASN A 132 -21.59 20.83 -11.77
N ASN A 133 -21.39 21.10 -10.47
CA ASN A 133 -20.63 22.25 -9.98
C ASN A 133 -19.14 21.95 -9.74
N ILE A 134 -18.71 20.69 -9.89
CA ILE A 134 -17.33 20.27 -9.66
C ILE A 134 -16.74 19.83 -11.00
N MET A 135 -16.00 20.73 -11.64
CA MET A 135 -15.39 20.49 -12.95
C MET A 135 -13.88 20.28 -12.79
N SER A 136 -13.40 19.06 -13.04
CA SER A 136 -11.99 18.82 -13.34
C SER A 136 -11.68 19.33 -14.76
N LEU A 137 -10.56 20.03 -14.90
CA LEU A 137 -10.05 20.47 -16.20
C LEU A 137 -9.36 19.31 -16.93
N GLY A 138 -8.87 18.31 -16.19
CA GLY A 138 -8.29 17.08 -16.73
C GLY A 138 -7.02 17.34 -17.55
N ARG A 139 -6.34 18.47 -17.33
CA ARG A 139 -5.12 18.85 -18.06
C ARG A 139 -3.88 18.19 -17.48
N ALA A 140 -3.86 18.09 -16.15
CA ALA A 140 -2.83 17.48 -15.33
C ALA A 140 -3.48 16.56 -14.31
N TRP A 141 -2.67 15.71 -13.68
CA TRP A 141 -3.11 14.82 -12.62
C TRP A 141 -2.08 14.75 -11.51
N VAL A 142 -2.55 14.43 -10.30
CA VAL A 142 -1.73 14.10 -9.15
C VAL A 142 -2.25 12.82 -8.51
N MET A 143 -1.33 11.90 -8.23
CA MET A 143 -1.57 10.71 -7.44
C MET A 143 -0.93 10.89 -6.07
N TYR A 144 -1.70 10.59 -5.03
CA TYR A 144 -1.24 10.58 -3.66
C TYR A 144 -1.59 9.25 -3.01
N ALA A 145 -0.57 8.48 -2.62
CA ALA A 145 -0.72 7.15 -2.05
C ALA A 145 -0.46 7.16 -0.55
N THR A 146 -1.37 6.53 0.21
CA THR A 146 -1.27 6.37 1.66
C THR A 146 -1.46 4.90 2.06
N PRO A 147 -0.67 4.38 3.01
CA PRO A 147 -0.86 3.04 3.56
C PRO A 147 -2.15 2.97 4.37
N ASN A 148 -2.67 1.74 4.53
CA ASN A 148 -3.84 1.49 5.34
C ASN A 148 -3.54 1.70 6.84
N PRO A 149 -4.15 2.71 7.51
CA PRO A 149 -3.90 2.96 8.92
C PRO A 149 -4.38 1.83 9.83
N ASN A 150 -5.32 0.99 9.38
CA ASN A 150 -5.84 -0.14 10.14
C ASN A 150 -4.94 -1.38 10.06
N ASN A 151 -3.90 -1.36 9.21
CA ASN A 151 -2.94 -2.45 9.08
C ASN A 151 -1.67 -2.14 9.88
N SER A 152 -1.57 -2.68 11.09
CA SER A 152 -0.43 -2.48 12.00
C SER A 152 0.92 -2.96 11.45
N SER A 153 0.93 -3.77 10.39
CA SER A 153 2.16 -4.20 9.74
C SER A 153 2.77 -3.12 8.84
N ILE A 154 1.96 -2.18 8.36
CA ILE A 154 2.36 -1.14 7.39
C ILE A 154 1.92 0.28 7.78
N SER A 155 1.39 0.48 8.99
CA SER A 155 0.90 1.79 9.45
C SER A 155 1.97 2.90 9.41
N ASP A 156 3.24 2.53 9.52
CA ASP A 156 4.38 3.45 9.54
C ASP A 156 5.06 3.58 8.16
N ALA A 157 4.47 2.98 7.12
CA ALA A 157 5.02 3.03 5.78
C ALA A 157 4.92 4.44 5.18
N SER A 158 5.80 4.74 4.21
CA SER A 158 5.84 6.03 3.54
C SER A 158 4.58 6.31 2.74
N ALA A 159 4.19 7.59 2.67
CA ALA A 159 3.25 8.09 1.67
C ALA A 159 4.01 8.57 0.44
N PHE A 160 3.37 8.51 -0.72
CA PHE A 160 3.99 8.85 -2.01
C PHE A 160 3.13 9.84 -2.79
N VAL A 161 3.79 10.76 -3.48
CA VAL A 161 3.18 11.66 -4.47
C VAL A 161 3.86 11.45 -5.80
N LEU A 162 3.05 11.43 -6.85
CA LEU A 162 3.47 11.44 -8.24
C LEU A 162 2.56 12.38 -9.03
N ARG A 163 3.14 13.29 -9.81
CA ARG A 163 2.39 14.22 -10.67
C ARG A 163 2.59 13.88 -12.14
N SER A 164 1.68 14.38 -12.98
CA SER A 164 1.77 14.29 -14.45
C SER A 164 3.02 14.95 -15.04
N THR A 165 3.69 15.82 -14.28
CA THR A 165 4.98 16.43 -14.67
C THR A 165 6.18 15.49 -14.44
N GLY A 166 5.96 14.33 -13.82
CA GLY A 166 7.03 13.41 -13.40
C GLY A 166 7.61 13.72 -12.01
N PHE A 167 7.11 14.75 -11.33
CA PHE A 167 7.51 15.04 -9.94
C PHE A 167 7.14 13.88 -9.02
N LYS A 168 8.13 13.41 -8.25
CA LYS A 168 8.02 12.30 -7.31
C LYS A 168 8.55 12.73 -5.95
N CYS A 169 7.77 12.48 -4.91
CA CYS A 169 8.19 12.71 -3.54
C CYS A 169 7.57 11.68 -2.60
N LYS A 170 8.29 11.29 -1.56
CA LYS A 170 7.80 10.40 -0.51
C LYS A 170 8.13 10.96 0.87
N SER A 171 7.35 10.54 1.86
CA SER A 171 7.64 10.87 3.25
C SER A 171 8.64 9.89 3.85
N SER A 172 9.63 10.38 4.58
CA SER A 172 10.58 9.53 5.32
C SER A 172 10.07 9.16 6.73
N PHE A 173 8.94 9.73 7.17
CA PHE A 173 8.34 9.51 8.48
C PHE A 173 6.85 9.14 8.40
N GLY A 174 6.55 7.94 7.88
CA GLY A 174 5.18 7.44 7.80
C GLY A 174 4.24 8.33 6.98
N ALA A 175 2.94 8.02 6.97
CA ALA A 175 1.98 8.66 6.08
C ALA A 175 1.29 9.90 6.65
N LYS A 176 2.07 10.92 7.02
CA LYS A 176 1.51 12.18 7.53
C LYS A 176 1.24 13.16 6.39
N GLN A 177 -0.02 13.59 6.27
CA GLN A 177 -0.52 14.51 5.21
C GLN A 177 0.20 15.87 5.20
N ASN A 178 0.69 16.34 6.35
CA ASN A 178 1.42 17.59 6.47
C ASN A 178 2.88 17.49 6.01
N ILE A 179 3.38 16.27 5.74
CA ILE A 179 4.71 16.04 5.19
C ILE A 179 4.60 15.82 3.68
N VAL A 180 3.76 14.89 3.24
CA VAL A 180 3.54 14.63 1.81
C VAL A 180 2.04 14.46 1.57
N GLY A 181 1.52 15.16 0.57
CA GLY A 181 0.09 15.26 0.26
C GLY A 181 -0.18 15.72 -1.17
N LEU A 182 -1.46 15.87 -1.51
CA LEU A 182 -1.95 16.22 -2.85
C LEU A 182 -1.46 17.59 -3.36
N ASP A 183 -1.13 18.51 -2.46
CA ASP A 183 -0.62 19.85 -2.74
C ASP A 183 0.92 19.91 -2.82
N THR A 184 1.61 18.82 -2.50
CA THR A 184 3.08 18.78 -2.46
C THR A 184 3.65 18.98 -3.87
N THR A 185 4.36 20.08 -4.07
CA THR A 185 4.97 20.49 -5.36
C THR A 185 6.49 20.50 -5.34
N THR A 186 7.11 20.45 -4.15
CA THR A 186 8.55 20.37 -3.92
C THR A 186 8.86 19.23 -2.97
N CYS A 187 10.12 18.78 -2.95
CA CYS A 187 10.56 17.65 -2.14
C CYS A 187 11.79 18.01 -1.30
N ASP A 188 11.80 19.23 -0.76
CA ASP A 188 12.99 19.85 -0.15
C ASP A 188 12.80 20.18 1.34
N VAL A 189 11.66 19.79 1.95
CA VAL A 189 11.44 20.01 3.37
C VAL A 189 11.86 18.79 4.22
N PRO A 190 12.22 18.98 5.50
CA PRO A 190 12.57 17.87 6.37
C PRO A 190 11.45 16.82 6.43
N GLY A 191 11.82 15.55 6.25
CA GLY A 191 10.86 14.46 6.21
C GLY A 191 10.35 14.12 4.82
N GLN A 192 10.80 14.81 3.78
CA GLN A 192 10.56 14.50 2.38
C GLN A 192 11.84 14.00 1.71
N GLU A 193 11.69 13.07 0.76
CA GLU A 193 12.77 12.60 -0.10
C GLU A 193 12.23 12.12 -1.45
N GLY A 194 13.06 12.17 -2.49
CA GLY A 194 12.73 11.62 -3.81
C GLY A 194 12.66 10.08 -3.81
N TRP A 195 11.98 9.52 -4.80
CA TRP A 195 11.88 8.07 -5.00
C TRP A 195 11.77 7.67 -6.47
#